data_AF-A0A3S4W530-F1
#
_entry.id   AF-A0A3S4W530-F1
#
_cell.length_a   1.000
_cell.length_b   1.000
_cell.length_c   1.000
_cell.angle_alpha   90.00
_cell.angle_beta   90.00
_cell.angle_gamma   90.00
#
_symmetry.space_group_name_H-M   'P 1'
#
loop_
_entity.id
_entity.type
_entity.pdbx_description
1 polymer ?
#
loop_
_entity_poly.entity_id
_entity_poly.type
_entity_poly.pdbx_seq_one_letter_code
_entity_poly.pdbx_strand_id
1 'polypeptide(L)'
;MTKLIYIKFLIILFLGICQKSFSQEFYPTNISSIITDENLLDKQLAKLNKSYLFKKGFEFVNDSISVNKNTLEKITLSTTEKDNLIHLTINYLTFRNSLLNLKKRLQDPELNLTKINENLYEIKYEKYETKIEIIKNLEVKSKPFYLIKTTIIYEKPRDNRYIFPLKTIYPFQNTTWYFDLDYKISKSNSEENIIKIILKKDKSNYKIMFLDDINFIIIFNNVKNISEQINGKYYNNSNIVFSIDYEIRKGQNGMPNVQEINANYLKIIELNKLKNTKKYFEFFFNRTFQIEDDGNKISLETQVYNDEHNPIQYPTIKAQ
;
A
#
# COMPACT_ATOMS: atom_id res chain seq x y z
N MET A 1 -15.46 -8.55 -47.53
CA MET A 1 -15.47 -7.24 -46.82
C MET A 1 -15.67 -7.37 -45.31
N THR A 2 -16.50 -8.31 -44.83
CA THR A 2 -16.82 -8.55 -43.41
C THR A 2 -15.63 -8.94 -42.53
N LYS A 3 -14.69 -9.78 -43.00
CA LYS A 3 -13.50 -10.19 -42.21
C LYS A 3 -12.58 -9.03 -41.78
N LEU A 4 -12.47 -7.98 -42.59
CA LEU A 4 -11.62 -6.82 -42.27
C LEU A 4 -12.24 -5.93 -41.18
N ILE A 5 -13.57 -5.89 -41.10
CA ILE A 5 -14.32 -5.16 -40.08
C ILE A 5 -14.17 -5.85 -38.72
N TYR A 6 -14.24 -7.18 -38.67
CA TYR A 6 -14.01 -7.94 -37.43
C TYR A 6 -12.59 -7.77 -36.88
N ILE A 7 -11.58 -7.75 -37.75
CA ILE A 7 -10.18 -7.53 -37.32
C ILE A 7 -10.00 -6.12 -36.76
N LYS A 8 -10.59 -5.09 -37.40
CA LYS A 8 -10.57 -3.72 -36.87
C LYS A 8 -11.33 -3.60 -35.55
N PHE A 9 -12.47 -4.27 -35.40
CA PHE A 9 -13.21 -4.30 -34.14
C PHE A 9 -12.43 -5.01 -33.04
N LEU A 10 -11.74 -6.12 -33.35
CA LEU A 10 -10.85 -6.84 -32.43
C LEU A 10 -9.65 -5.98 -32.00
N ILE A 11 -9.05 -5.23 -32.92
CA ILE A 11 -7.96 -4.29 -32.59
C ILE A 11 -8.47 -3.14 -31.72
N ILE A 12 -9.66 -2.59 -31.98
CA ILE A 12 -10.29 -1.57 -31.12
C ILE A 12 -10.67 -2.16 -29.74
N LEU A 13 -11.13 -3.41 -29.68
CA LEU A 13 -11.42 -4.10 -28.43
C LEU A 13 -10.14 -4.36 -27.62
N PHE A 14 -9.06 -4.81 -28.25
CA PHE A 14 -7.77 -5.05 -27.58
C PHE A 14 -7.08 -3.74 -27.17
N LEU A 15 -7.17 -2.68 -27.98
CA LEU A 15 -6.71 -1.34 -27.58
C LEU A 15 -7.57 -0.76 -26.44
N GLY A 16 -8.86 -1.04 -26.41
CA GLY A 16 -9.76 -0.66 -25.32
C GLY A 16 -9.53 -1.44 -24.02
N ILE A 17 -9.13 -2.71 -24.10
CA ILE A 17 -8.83 -3.55 -22.94
C ILE A 17 -7.44 -3.21 -22.35
N CYS A 18 -6.49 -2.76 -23.17
CA CYS A 18 -5.19 -2.25 -22.71
C CYS A 18 -5.25 -0.84 -22.08
N GLN A 19 -6.40 -0.16 -22.12
CA GLN A 19 -6.59 1.18 -21.53
C GLN A 19 -7.31 1.18 -20.17
N LYS A 20 -7.30 0.06 -19.44
CA LYS A 20 -7.37 0.16 -17.97
C LYS A 20 -6.01 0.62 -17.44
N SER A 21 -5.60 1.82 -17.85
CA SER A 21 -4.67 2.62 -17.06
C SER A 21 -5.39 2.92 -15.75
N PHE A 22 -5.25 2.00 -14.78
CA PHE A 22 -5.53 2.25 -13.39
C PHE A 22 -4.62 3.41 -12.98
N SER A 23 -5.10 4.65 -13.10
CA SER A 23 -4.52 5.74 -12.32
C SER A 23 -4.88 5.41 -10.88
N GLN A 24 -3.94 4.78 -10.18
CA GLN A 24 -4.10 4.39 -8.79
C GLN A 24 -4.39 5.68 -7.99
N GLU A 25 -5.56 5.74 -7.37
CA GLU A 25 -6.06 6.93 -6.71
C GLU A 25 -5.17 7.30 -5.52
N PHE A 26 -4.69 8.55 -5.44
CA PHE A 26 -3.88 9.00 -4.31
C PHE A 26 -4.63 8.83 -3.00
N TYR A 27 -3.94 8.23 -2.03
CA TYR A 27 -4.43 8.00 -0.69
C TYR A 27 -3.66 8.89 0.30
N PRO A 28 -4.32 9.46 1.32
CA PRO A 28 -3.69 10.38 2.26
C PRO A 28 -2.41 9.88 2.94
N THR A 29 -2.38 8.59 3.32
CA THR A 29 -1.23 7.95 4.00
C THR A 29 0.03 7.85 3.14
N ASN A 30 -0.12 7.88 1.82
CA ASN A 30 0.99 7.77 0.89
C ASN A 30 1.44 9.10 0.31
N ILE A 31 0.96 10.22 0.86
CA ILE A 31 1.43 11.55 0.45
C ILE A 31 2.92 11.70 0.75
N SER A 32 3.41 11.14 1.87
CA SER A 32 4.84 11.07 2.16
C SER A 32 5.64 10.32 1.09
N SER A 33 5.06 9.31 0.44
CA SER A 33 5.71 8.55 -0.64
C SER A 33 5.84 9.33 -1.95
N ILE A 34 5.13 10.46 -2.12
CA ILE A 34 5.23 11.35 -3.29
C ILE A 34 6.57 12.09 -3.31
N ILE A 35 7.16 12.29 -2.14
CA ILE A 35 8.37 13.07 -1.95
C ILE A 35 9.47 12.19 -1.37
N THR A 36 10.70 12.70 -1.45
CA THR A 36 11.81 12.17 -0.67
C THR A 36 12.77 13.30 -0.31
N ASP A 37 13.41 13.18 0.85
CA ASP A 37 14.53 14.01 1.28
C ASP A 37 15.88 13.30 1.13
N GLU A 38 15.92 12.18 0.38
CA GLU A 38 17.14 11.46 0.05
C GLU A 38 17.82 11.95 -1.23
N ASN A 39 19.16 11.85 -1.24
CA ASN A 39 19.99 12.08 -2.44
C ASN A 39 19.68 13.44 -3.10
N LEU A 40 19.54 14.49 -2.30
CA LEU A 40 19.19 15.83 -2.76
C LEU A 40 20.39 16.50 -3.43
N LEU A 41 20.12 17.30 -4.47
CA LEU A 41 21.13 18.20 -5.05
C LEU A 41 21.25 19.47 -4.19
N ASP A 42 22.36 20.19 -4.31
CA ASP A 42 22.66 21.36 -3.48
C ASP A 42 21.47 22.34 -3.38
N LYS A 43 21.13 22.69 -2.14
CA LYS A 43 20.02 23.59 -1.72
C LYS A 43 18.60 23.05 -1.88
N GLN A 44 18.40 21.82 -2.37
CA GLN A 44 17.07 21.20 -2.32
C GLN A 44 16.71 20.77 -0.88
N LEU A 45 15.44 20.93 -0.50
CA LEU A 45 14.91 20.48 0.80
C LEU A 45 14.14 19.17 0.68
N ALA A 46 13.57 18.91 -0.49
CA ALA A 46 12.94 17.66 -0.88
C ALA A 46 12.82 17.63 -2.41
N LYS A 47 12.60 16.46 -2.98
CA LYS A 47 12.26 16.28 -4.39
C LYS A 47 11.11 15.29 -4.54
N LEU A 48 10.47 15.26 -5.70
CA LEU A 48 9.48 14.24 -6.01
C LEU A 48 10.14 12.84 -6.11
N ASN A 49 9.49 11.83 -5.52
CA ASN A 49 9.94 10.43 -5.57
C ASN A 49 9.68 9.84 -6.96
N LYS A 50 10.74 9.79 -7.77
CA LYS A 50 10.71 9.32 -9.16
C LYS A 50 10.17 7.90 -9.29
N SER A 51 10.69 6.99 -8.49
CA SER A 51 10.32 5.57 -8.52
C SER A 51 8.85 5.35 -8.18
N TYR A 52 8.35 6.03 -7.14
CA TYR A 52 6.95 5.92 -6.74
C TYR A 52 5.99 6.46 -7.82
N LEU A 53 6.25 7.67 -8.31
CA LEU A 53 5.39 8.34 -9.29
C LEU A 53 5.40 7.66 -10.66
N PHE A 54 6.55 7.13 -11.10
CA PHE A 54 6.64 6.37 -12.34
C PHE A 54 5.75 5.13 -12.31
N LYS A 55 5.78 4.36 -11.21
CA LYS A 55 4.92 3.19 -11.04
C LYS A 55 3.41 3.54 -10.98
N LYS A 56 3.06 4.81 -10.69
CA LYS A 56 1.70 5.36 -10.74
C LYS A 56 1.32 5.91 -12.14
N GLY A 57 2.18 5.75 -13.14
CA GLY A 57 1.97 6.24 -14.51
C GLY A 57 2.21 7.74 -14.69
N PHE A 58 2.90 8.38 -13.74
CA PHE A 58 3.33 9.77 -13.89
C PHE A 58 4.72 9.85 -14.51
N GLU A 59 4.90 10.82 -15.39
CA GLU A 59 6.17 11.15 -16.01
C GLU A 59 6.70 12.48 -15.48
N PHE A 60 8.00 12.55 -15.27
CA PHE A 60 8.66 13.75 -14.80
C PHE A 60 8.79 14.77 -15.91
N VAL A 61 8.37 16.00 -15.62
CA VAL A 61 8.64 17.17 -16.46
C VAL A 61 9.91 17.87 -15.96
N ASN A 62 10.03 18.02 -14.65
CA ASN A 62 11.23 18.51 -13.95
C ASN A 62 11.21 18.02 -12.48
N ASP A 63 12.16 18.45 -11.66
CA ASP A 63 12.30 17.97 -10.27
C ASP A 63 11.12 18.32 -9.35
N SER A 64 10.30 19.30 -9.73
CA SER A 64 9.16 19.80 -8.98
C SER A 64 7.82 19.46 -9.63
N ILE A 65 7.79 18.87 -10.83
CA ILE A 65 6.56 18.66 -11.60
C ILE A 65 6.54 17.27 -12.23
N SER A 66 5.44 16.55 -11.99
CA SER A 66 5.15 15.25 -12.58
C SER A 66 3.73 15.22 -13.15
N VAL A 67 3.55 14.58 -14.31
CA VAL A 67 2.28 14.59 -15.07
C VAL A 67 1.94 13.19 -15.55
N ASN A 68 0.69 12.77 -15.37
CA ASN A 68 0.17 11.57 -16.00
C ASN A 68 -0.37 11.93 -17.39
N LYS A 69 0.30 11.47 -18.46
CA LYS A 69 -0.07 11.81 -19.84
C LYS A 69 -1.45 11.31 -20.25
N ASN A 70 -1.90 10.20 -19.65
CA ASN A 70 -3.17 9.57 -19.99
C ASN A 70 -4.35 10.29 -19.32
N THR A 71 -4.20 10.68 -18.05
CA THR A 71 -5.28 11.29 -17.27
C THR A 71 -5.21 12.83 -17.22
N LEU A 72 -4.09 13.42 -17.65
CA LEU A 72 -3.76 14.85 -17.50
C LEU A 72 -3.64 15.32 -16.04
N GLU A 73 -3.60 14.39 -15.10
CA GLU A 73 -3.35 14.69 -13.70
C GLU A 73 -1.93 15.20 -13.51
N LYS A 74 -1.76 16.09 -12.53
CA LYS A 74 -0.49 16.79 -12.31
C LYS A 74 -0.17 16.89 -10.83
N ILE A 75 1.09 16.68 -10.49
CA ILE A 75 1.64 16.89 -9.16
C ILE A 75 2.71 17.97 -9.26
N THR A 76 2.64 18.95 -8.36
CA THR A 76 3.70 19.93 -8.17
C THR A 76 4.18 19.96 -6.74
N LEU A 77 5.49 20.02 -6.53
CA LEU A 77 6.13 20.20 -5.25
C LEU A 77 6.73 21.61 -5.16
N SER A 78 6.45 22.32 -4.08
CA SER A 78 7.20 23.51 -3.69
C SER A 78 7.71 23.37 -2.27
N THR A 79 8.91 23.87 -2.00
CA THR A 79 9.58 23.74 -0.71
C THR A 79 10.05 25.11 -0.23
N THR A 80 9.81 25.43 1.03
CA THR A 80 10.29 26.67 1.66
C THR A 80 10.79 26.37 3.06
N GLU A 81 11.86 27.02 3.47
CA GLU A 81 12.36 26.97 4.85
C GLU A 81 12.01 28.30 5.54
N LYS A 82 11.39 28.22 6.72
CA LYS A 82 11.02 29.38 7.53
C LYS A 82 11.13 29.00 9.00
N ASP A 83 11.78 29.83 9.81
CA ASP A 83 11.88 29.65 11.27
C ASP A 83 12.41 28.25 11.68
N ASN A 84 13.41 27.73 10.96
CA ASN A 84 13.96 26.36 11.09
C ASN A 84 13.00 25.20 10.77
N LEU A 85 11.81 25.52 10.24
CA LEU A 85 10.84 24.55 9.74
C LEU A 85 10.91 24.46 8.23
N ILE A 86 10.88 23.23 7.72
CA ILE A 86 10.72 22.96 6.31
C ILE A 86 9.23 22.79 6.04
N HIS A 87 8.72 23.59 5.11
CA HIS A 87 7.37 23.51 4.59
C HIS A 87 7.41 22.93 3.18
N LEU A 88 6.81 21.75 3.01
CA LEU A 88 6.60 21.14 1.71
C LEU A 88 5.14 21.32 1.33
N THR A 89 4.89 21.81 0.13
CA THR A 89 3.54 21.89 -0.43
C THR A 89 3.47 21.02 -1.68
N ILE A 90 2.61 20.02 -1.63
CA ILE A 90 2.29 19.14 -2.75
C ILE A 90 0.92 19.55 -3.25
N ASN A 91 0.84 20.05 -4.48
CA ASN A 91 -0.44 20.26 -5.14
C ASN A 91 -0.69 19.13 -6.11
N TYR A 92 -1.82 18.44 -5.93
CA TYR A 92 -2.28 17.38 -6.80
C TYR A 92 -3.58 17.80 -7.49
N LEU A 93 -3.52 17.85 -8.82
CA LEU A 93 -4.64 18.14 -9.69
C LEU A 93 -5.26 16.82 -10.17
N THR A 94 -6.47 16.51 -9.71
CA THR A 94 -7.18 15.24 -9.97
C THR A 94 -8.62 15.42 -10.45
N PHE A 95 -9.27 14.37 -10.93
CA PHE A 95 -10.66 14.39 -11.40
C PHE A 95 -11.67 13.96 -10.32
N ARG A 96 -12.97 14.11 -10.62
CA ARG A 96 -14.07 13.98 -9.63
C ARG A 96 -14.14 12.66 -8.86
N ASN A 97 -13.94 11.52 -9.54
CA ASN A 97 -14.09 10.21 -8.88
C ASN A 97 -13.00 10.01 -7.82
N SER A 98 -11.76 10.40 -8.13
CA SER A 98 -10.63 10.39 -7.21
C SER A 98 -10.89 11.26 -5.97
N LEU A 99 -11.56 12.40 -6.12
CA LEU A 99 -11.92 13.25 -4.98
C LEU A 99 -12.93 12.59 -4.03
N LEU A 100 -13.98 11.97 -4.57
CA LEU A 100 -15.00 11.32 -3.72
C LEU A 100 -14.39 10.19 -2.90
N ASN A 101 -13.52 9.39 -3.52
CA ASN A 101 -12.80 8.33 -2.83
C ASN A 101 -11.80 8.89 -1.82
N LEU A 102 -11.09 9.97 -2.16
CA LEU A 102 -10.23 10.68 -1.22
C LEU A 102 -10.99 11.18 0.02
N LYS A 103 -12.16 11.82 -0.16
CA LYS A 103 -12.95 12.32 0.96
C LYS A 103 -13.40 11.21 1.90
N LYS A 104 -13.82 10.06 1.36
CA LYS A 104 -14.16 8.87 2.17
C LYS A 104 -12.96 8.37 2.97
N ARG A 105 -11.79 8.31 2.33
CA ARG A 105 -10.54 7.86 2.97
C ARG A 105 -10.05 8.82 4.04
N LEU A 106 -10.15 10.14 3.81
CA LEU A 106 -9.80 11.16 4.81
C LEU A 106 -10.67 11.09 6.08
N GLN A 107 -11.80 10.38 6.02
CA GLN A 107 -12.71 10.15 7.16
C GLN A 107 -12.52 8.77 7.78
N ASP A 108 -11.56 7.98 7.32
CA ASP A 108 -11.25 6.68 7.89
C ASP A 108 -10.66 6.87 9.31
N PRO A 109 -11.31 6.34 10.37
CA PRO A 109 -10.86 6.49 11.74
C PRO A 109 -9.42 6.03 11.98
N GLU A 110 -8.95 5.05 11.21
CA GLU A 110 -7.61 4.47 11.38
C GLU A 110 -6.49 5.41 10.95
N LEU A 111 -6.83 6.44 10.17
CA LEU A 111 -5.88 7.45 9.76
C LEU A 111 -5.62 8.50 10.83
N ASN A 112 -6.40 8.54 11.91
CA ASN A 112 -6.29 9.53 12.99
C ASN A 112 -6.23 10.99 12.47
N LEU A 113 -6.90 11.26 11.35
CA LEU A 113 -7.01 12.60 10.77
C LEU A 113 -8.10 13.39 11.51
N THR A 114 -7.75 14.57 11.98
CA THR A 114 -8.70 15.53 12.54
C THR A 114 -9.36 16.31 11.40
N LYS A 115 -10.67 16.17 11.24
CA LYS A 115 -11.45 17.00 10.30
C LYS A 115 -11.66 18.39 10.92
N ILE A 116 -11.02 19.42 10.35
CA ILE A 116 -11.21 20.82 10.78
C ILE A 116 -12.46 21.41 10.14
N ASN A 117 -12.70 21.11 8.85
CA ASN A 117 -13.93 21.44 8.14
C ASN A 117 -14.13 20.53 6.90
N GLU A 118 -15.16 20.77 6.08
CA GLU A 118 -15.50 19.95 4.90
C GLU A 118 -14.41 19.80 3.83
N ASN A 119 -13.42 20.68 3.85
CA ASN A 119 -12.35 20.75 2.87
C ASN A 119 -10.96 20.81 3.52
N LEU A 120 -10.86 20.59 4.83
CA LEU A 120 -9.61 20.67 5.56
C LEU A 120 -9.48 19.57 6.61
N TYR A 121 -8.38 18.83 6.51
CA TYR A 121 -8.02 17.72 7.40
C TYR A 121 -6.57 17.88 7.86
N GLU A 122 -6.29 17.55 9.11
CA GLU A 122 -4.98 17.70 9.74
C GLU A 122 -4.59 16.44 10.51
N ILE A 123 -3.30 16.11 10.49
CA ILE A 123 -2.70 15.07 11.34
C ILE A 123 -1.34 15.53 11.82
N LYS A 124 -1.07 15.29 13.09
CA LYS A 124 0.23 15.52 13.72
C LYS A 124 0.87 14.18 14.01
N TYR A 125 1.95 13.88 13.30
CA TYR A 125 2.85 12.79 13.63
C TYR A 125 3.95 13.31 14.56
N GLU A 126 4.65 12.40 15.22
CA GLU A 126 5.77 12.73 16.11
C GLU A 126 6.83 13.63 15.45
N LYS A 127 7.08 13.42 14.14
CA LYS A 127 8.16 14.09 13.40
C LYS A 127 7.70 15.18 12.43
N TYR A 128 6.42 15.21 12.07
CA TYR A 128 5.90 16.13 11.07
C TYR A 128 4.39 16.32 11.21
N GLU A 129 3.91 17.48 10.79
CA GLU A 129 2.50 17.78 10.65
C GLU A 129 2.11 17.70 9.18
N THR A 130 0.93 17.15 8.89
CA THR A 130 0.34 17.12 7.55
C THR A 130 -1.03 17.77 7.55
N LYS A 131 -1.24 18.70 6.63
CA LYS A 131 -2.48 19.41 6.40
C LYS A 131 -2.96 19.16 4.98
N ILE A 132 -4.19 18.72 4.79
CA ILE A 132 -4.78 18.38 3.49
C ILE A 132 -5.98 19.29 3.24
N GLU A 133 -5.85 20.14 2.22
CA GLU A 133 -6.83 21.14 1.80
C GLU A 133 -7.41 20.79 0.43
N ILE A 134 -8.73 20.84 0.29
CA ILE A 134 -9.45 20.68 -0.98
C ILE A 134 -9.88 22.08 -1.44
N ILE A 135 -9.15 22.67 -2.40
CA ILE A 135 -9.20 24.11 -2.66
C ILE A 135 -10.34 24.50 -3.59
N LYS A 136 -10.30 24.08 -4.87
CA LYS A 136 -11.21 24.58 -5.92
C LYS A 136 -11.40 23.58 -7.05
N ASN A 137 -12.53 23.75 -7.75
CA ASN A 137 -12.75 23.19 -9.06
C ASN A 137 -11.97 24.00 -10.09
N LEU A 138 -11.25 23.33 -10.97
CA LEU A 138 -10.54 23.91 -12.10
C LEU A 138 -11.03 23.22 -13.36
N GLU A 139 -11.30 23.97 -14.41
CA GLU A 139 -11.55 23.37 -15.72
C GLU A 139 -10.24 23.34 -16.52
N VAL A 140 -9.82 22.14 -16.92
CA VAL A 140 -8.67 21.95 -17.81
C VAL A 140 -9.16 21.19 -19.04
N LYS A 141 -9.09 21.84 -20.21
CA LYS A 141 -9.60 21.27 -21.49
C LYS A 141 -11.06 20.77 -21.37
N SER A 142 -11.92 21.59 -20.77
CA SER A 142 -13.35 21.29 -20.56
C SER A 142 -13.63 20.05 -19.69
N LYS A 143 -12.65 19.59 -18.90
CA LYS A 143 -12.83 18.55 -17.88
C LYS A 143 -12.70 19.17 -16.49
N PRO A 144 -13.58 18.81 -15.54
CA PRO A 144 -13.50 19.30 -14.17
C PRO A 144 -12.39 18.56 -13.41
N PHE A 145 -11.45 19.34 -12.89
CA PHE A 145 -10.39 18.93 -11.98
C PHE A 145 -10.58 19.56 -10.61
N TYR A 146 -9.95 18.97 -9.61
CA TYR A 146 -9.94 19.39 -8.23
C TYR A 146 -8.50 19.53 -7.78
N LEU A 147 -8.21 20.64 -7.11
CA LEU A 147 -6.91 20.90 -6.52
C LEU A 147 -6.90 20.43 -5.06
N ILE A 148 -6.09 19.41 -4.79
CA ILE A 148 -5.77 18.96 -3.43
C ILE A 148 -4.40 19.52 -3.09
N LYS A 149 -4.33 20.33 -2.05
CA LYS A 149 -3.08 20.86 -1.52
C LYS A 149 -2.74 20.14 -0.24
N THR A 150 -1.59 19.49 -0.20
CA THR A 150 -1.04 18.92 1.03
C THR A 150 0.15 19.74 1.47
N THR A 151 0.09 20.25 2.71
CA THR A 151 1.21 20.93 3.35
C THR A 151 1.80 20.00 4.39
N ILE A 152 3.10 19.77 4.33
CA ILE A 152 3.85 19.00 5.33
C ILE A 152 4.84 19.95 6.00
N ILE A 153 4.85 19.98 7.32
CA ILE A 153 5.70 20.86 8.12
C ILE A 153 6.54 19.99 9.07
N TYR A 154 7.85 20.18 9.06
CA TYR A 154 8.76 19.43 9.93
C TYR A 154 10.04 20.21 10.25
N GLU A 155 10.67 19.85 11.36
CA GLU A 155 11.99 20.38 11.73
C GLU A 155 13.10 19.65 10.95
N LYS A 156 14.07 20.41 10.43
CA LYS A 156 15.21 19.82 9.73
C LYS A 156 15.97 18.84 10.65
N PRO A 157 16.15 17.57 10.26
CA PRO A 157 16.88 16.59 11.06
C PRO A 157 18.31 17.04 11.33
N ARG A 158 18.75 16.92 12.58
CA ARG A 158 20.14 17.24 12.98
C ARG A 158 21.14 16.13 12.63
N ASP A 159 20.68 14.89 12.39
CA ASP A 159 21.52 13.69 12.32
C ASP A 159 21.62 13.03 10.93
N ASN A 160 21.49 13.79 9.82
CA ASN A 160 21.44 13.23 8.45
C ASN A 160 20.40 12.09 8.25
N ARG A 161 19.44 11.94 9.16
CA ARG A 161 18.35 10.96 9.06
C ARG A 161 17.26 11.53 8.16
N TYR A 162 16.84 10.73 7.20
CA TYR A 162 15.74 11.06 6.29
C TYR A 162 14.38 10.95 7.01
N ILE A 163 13.54 11.96 6.89
CA ILE A 163 12.13 11.93 7.33
C ILE A 163 11.28 11.26 6.27
N PHE A 164 11.61 11.47 4.99
CA PHE A 164 10.91 10.90 3.84
C PHE A 164 11.89 10.04 3.02
N PRO A 165 12.26 8.86 3.54
CA PRO A 165 13.19 7.99 2.85
C PRO A 165 12.65 7.56 1.49
N LEU A 166 13.54 7.27 0.56
CA LEU A 166 13.18 6.82 -0.78
C LEU A 166 12.58 5.42 -0.68
N LYS A 167 11.25 5.36 -0.60
CA LYS A 167 10.53 4.09 -0.63
C LYS A 167 10.58 3.54 -2.04
N THR A 168 11.28 2.43 -2.23
CA THR A 168 11.31 1.65 -3.48
C THR A 168 10.06 0.78 -3.65
N ILE A 169 9.33 0.58 -2.56
CA ILE A 169 8.23 -0.38 -2.52
C ILE A 169 7.02 0.17 -3.27
N TYR A 170 6.55 -0.66 -4.19
CA TYR A 170 5.33 -0.43 -4.95
C TYR A 170 4.10 -0.60 -4.04
N PRO A 171 3.19 0.39 -3.96
CA PRO A 171 1.94 0.20 -3.26
C PRO A 171 1.03 -0.76 -4.05
N PHE A 172 0.55 -1.81 -3.40
CA PHE A 172 -0.28 -2.83 -4.03
C PHE A 172 -1.75 -2.41 -4.26
N GLN A 173 -2.17 -1.22 -3.85
CA GLN A 173 -3.59 -0.80 -3.89
C GLN A 173 -4.28 -1.07 -5.22
N ASN A 174 -5.53 -1.50 -5.16
CA ASN A 174 -6.37 -1.80 -6.32
C ASN A 174 -5.72 -2.79 -7.30
N THR A 175 -4.87 -3.69 -6.81
CA THR A 175 -4.26 -4.73 -7.64
C THR A 175 -4.68 -6.12 -7.18
N THR A 176 -4.76 -7.03 -8.13
CA THR A 176 -4.88 -8.47 -7.87
C THR A 176 -3.60 -9.15 -8.28
N TRP A 177 -3.12 -10.03 -7.40
CA TRP A 177 -1.98 -10.88 -7.64
C TRP A 177 -2.37 -12.30 -7.33
N TYR A 178 -1.86 -13.24 -8.13
CA TYR A 178 -1.82 -14.63 -7.74
C TYR A 178 -0.57 -14.85 -6.93
N PHE A 179 -0.57 -15.86 -6.06
CA PHE A 179 0.60 -16.12 -5.26
C PHE A 179 0.88 -17.59 -5.06
N ASP A 180 2.17 -17.87 -4.84
CA ASP A 180 2.66 -19.14 -4.32
C ASP A 180 3.25 -18.90 -2.93
N LEU A 181 3.20 -19.94 -2.09
CA LEU A 181 3.76 -19.94 -0.75
C LEU A 181 4.86 -20.98 -0.70
N ASP A 182 6.04 -20.58 -0.24
CA ASP A 182 7.20 -21.44 -0.09
C ASP A 182 7.82 -21.27 1.29
N TYR A 183 8.52 -22.29 1.76
CA TYR A 183 9.31 -22.25 2.97
C TYR A 183 10.55 -23.14 2.82
N LYS A 184 11.68 -22.66 3.31
CA LYS A 184 12.94 -23.39 3.32
C LYS A 184 13.36 -23.62 4.76
N ILE A 185 13.59 -24.88 5.11
CA ILE A 185 14.15 -25.26 6.41
C ILE A 185 15.65 -25.45 6.26
N SER A 186 16.43 -24.80 7.11
CA SER A 186 17.83 -25.18 7.27
C SER A 186 17.93 -26.39 8.19
N LYS A 187 18.68 -27.39 7.72
CA LYS A 187 18.91 -28.64 8.47
C LYS A 187 19.86 -28.44 9.65
N SER A 188 20.60 -27.32 9.67
CA SER A 188 21.71 -27.07 10.59
C SER A 188 21.46 -25.89 11.53
N ASN A 189 20.67 -24.89 11.14
CA ASN A 189 20.34 -23.76 12.00
C ASN A 189 18.89 -23.28 11.76
N SER A 190 18.03 -23.39 12.76
CA SER A 190 16.63 -22.93 12.62
C SER A 190 16.49 -21.42 12.39
N GLU A 191 17.49 -20.61 12.72
CA GLU A 191 17.52 -19.17 12.41
C GLU A 191 17.62 -18.89 10.91
N GLU A 192 18.03 -19.88 10.12
CA GLU A 192 18.11 -19.80 8.65
C GLU A 192 16.83 -20.30 7.98
N ASN A 193 15.77 -20.58 8.75
CA ASN A 193 14.48 -20.92 8.18
C ASN A 193 13.87 -19.70 7.50
N ILE A 194 13.41 -19.88 6.27
CA ILE A 194 12.90 -18.79 5.44
C ILE A 194 11.47 -19.11 5.00
N ILE A 195 10.57 -18.14 5.11
CA ILE A 195 9.24 -18.18 4.50
C ILE A 195 9.23 -17.20 3.32
N LYS A 196 8.58 -17.59 2.23
CA LYS A 196 8.37 -16.75 1.06
C LYS A 196 6.91 -16.71 0.60
N ILE A 197 6.47 -15.53 0.20
CA ILE A 197 5.26 -15.32 -0.60
C ILE A 197 5.72 -14.77 -1.95
N ILE A 198 5.41 -15.48 -3.03
CA ILE A 198 5.77 -15.05 -4.39
C ILE A 198 4.51 -14.54 -5.07
N LEU A 199 4.38 -13.22 -5.22
CA LEU A 199 3.29 -12.58 -5.95
C LEU A 199 3.62 -12.55 -7.44
N LYS A 200 2.68 -12.98 -8.28
CA LYS A 200 2.81 -13.06 -9.73
C LYS A 200 1.50 -12.71 -10.45
N LYS A 201 1.61 -12.36 -11.74
CA LYS A 201 0.44 -12.09 -12.59
C LYS A 201 -0.20 -13.36 -13.14
N ASP A 202 0.57 -14.43 -13.27
CA ASP A 202 0.09 -15.71 -13.79
C ASP A 202 -0.85 -16.40 -12.81
N LYS A 203 -1.94 -16.96 -13.35
CA LYS A 203 -3.00 -17.59 -12.57
C LYS A 203 -2.46 -18.73 -11.69
N SER A 204 -2.77 -18.70 -10.40
CA SER A 204 -2.55 -19.80 -9.44
C SER A 204 -3.84 -20.12 -8.67
N ASN A 205 -3.77 -21.12 -7.78
CA ASN A 205 -4.90 -21.53 -6.94
C ASN A 205 -5.26 -20.50 -5.86
N TYR A 206 -4.37 -19.54 -5.57
CA TYR A 206 -4.59 -18.52 -4.56
C TYR A 206 -4.39 -17.15 -5.17
N LYS A 207 -5.20 -16.19 -4.74
CA LYS A 207 -5.01 -14.79 -5.12
C LYS A 207 -5.18 -13.88 -3.93
N ILE A 208 -4.45 -12.78 -3.94
CA ILE A 208 -4.59 -11.68 -3.02
C ILE A 208 -5.07 -10.45 -3.80
N MET A 209 -6.11 -9.82 -3.28
CA MET A 209 -6.67 -8.58 -3.78
C MET A 209 -6.34 -7.49 -2.78
N PHE A 210 -5.46 -6.57 -3.15
CA PHE A 210 -5.22 -5.37 -2.37
C PHE A 210 -6.26 -4.35 -2.78
N LEU A 211 -7.19 -4.06 -1.89
CA LEU A 211 -8.33 -3.19 -2.18
C LEU A 211 -7.89 -1.73 -2.19
N ASP A 212 -7.06 -1.33 -1.23
CA ASP A 212 -6.63 0.05 -1.05
C ASP A 212 -5.25 0.13 -0.36
N ASP A 213 -4.95 1.30 0.21
CA ASP A 213 -4.15 1.52 1.42
C ASP A 213 -3.51 0.35 2.14
N ILE A 214 -4.48 -0.31 2.75
CA ILE A 214 -4.37 -0.92 4.05
C ILE A 214 -5.11 -2.23 3.94
N ASN A 215 -6.20 -2.33 3.19
CA ASN A 215 -7.04 -3.52 3.16
C ASN A 215 -6.63 -4.49 2.04
N PHE A 216 -6.62 -5.78 2.37
CA PHE A 216 -6.48 -6.86 1.40
C PHE A 216 -7.50 -7.99 1.64
N ILE A 217 -7.73 -8.79 0.61
CA ILE A 217 -8.51 -10.03 0.66
C ILE A 217 -7.68 -11.16 0.04
N ILE A 218 -7.45 -12.24 0.78
CA ILE A 218 -6.96 -13.51 0.23
C ILE A 218 -8.17 -14.35 -0.18
N ILE A 219 -8.10 -14.92 -1.37
CA ILE A 219 -9.11 -15.83 -1.91
C ILE A 219 -8.42 -17.14 -2.28
N PHE A 220 -8.93 -18.25 -1.74
CA PHE A 220 -8.41 -19.60 -1.95
C PHE A 220 -9.55 -20.62 -1.98
N ASN A 221 -9.29 -21.79 -2.55
CA ASN A 221 -10.19 -22.93 -2.43
C ASN A 221 -9.76 -23.81 -1.26
N ASN A 222 -10.69 -24.14 -0.37
CA ASN A 222 -10.41 -25.01 0.77
C ASN A 222 -10.23 -26.48 0.33
N VAL A 223 -9.95 -27.37 1.29
CA VAL A 223 -9.79 -28.81 1.03
C VAL A 223 -11.02 -29.49 0.39
N LYS A 224 -12.20 -28.86 0.43
CA LYS A 224 -13.44 -29.33 -0.21
C LYS A 224 -13.73 -28.61 -1.54
N ASN A 225 -12.76 -27.88 -2.10
CA ASN A 225 -12.89 -27.04 -3.30
C ASN A 225 -13.94 -25.92 -3.19
N ILE A 226 -14.26 -25.48 -1.97
CA ILE A 226 -15.15 -24.34 -1.75
C ILE A 226 -14.28 -23.09 -1.65
N SER A 227 -14.67 -22.03 -2.38
CA SER A 227 -13.98 -20.74 -2.30
C SER A 227 -14.21 -20.10 -0.94
N GLU A 228 -13.11 -19.78 -0.24
CA GLU A 228 -13.09 -19.04 1.02
C GLU A 228 -12.34 -17.71 0.85
N GLN A 229 -12.58 -16.79 1.78
CA GLN A 229 -11.97 -15.47 1.81
C GLN A 229 -11.42 -15.12 3.19
N ILE A 230 -10.28 -14.45 3.22
CA ILE A 230 -9.68 -13.89 4.44
C ILE A 230 -9.43 -12.43 4.20
N ASN A 231 -10.02 -11.59 5.04
CA ASN A 231 -9.76 -10.15 5.03
C ASN A 231 -8.62 -9.84 5.99
N GLY A 232 -7.90 -8.77 5.70
CA GLY A 232 -6.88 -8.29 6.59
C GLY A 232 -6.33 -6.94 6.15
N LYS A 233 -5.33 -6.50 6.89
CA LYS A 233 -4.64 -5.25 6.69
C LYS A 233 -3.16 -5.43 6.39
N TYR A 234 -2.61 -4.58 5.53
CA TYR A 234 -1.20 -4.52 5.25
C TYR A 234 -0.66 -3.10 5.46
N TYR A 235 0.60 -3.01 5.87
CA TYR A 235 1.32 -1.75 5.99
C TYR A 235 2.58 -1.83 5.15
N ASN A 236 2.80 -0.81 4.33
CA ASN A 236 3.87 -0.80 3.35
C ASN A 236 4.88 0.33 3.64
N ASN A 237 6.00 -0.04 4.26
CA ASN A 237 7.08 0.89 4.62
C ASN A 237 8.40 0.50 3.95
N SER A 238 9.43 0.13 4.71
CA SER A 238 10.65 -0.55 4.22
C SER A 238 10.44 -2.07 4.10
N ASN A 239 9.39 -2.58 4.74
CA ASN A 239 8.91 -3.96 4.73
C ASN A 239 7.38 -3.93 4.51
N ILE A 240 6.79 -5.06 4.14
CA ILE A 240 5.34 -5.26 4.18
C ILE A 240 4.96 -6.02 5.45
N VAL A 241 4.06 -5.46 6.24
CA VAL A 241 3.49 -6.12 7.42
C VAL A 241 2.08 -6.52 7.07
N PHE A 242 1.72 -7.79 7.23
CA PHE A 242 0.34 -8.25 7.12
C PHE A 242 -0.24 -8.56 8.49
N SER A 243 -1.54 -8.30 8.64
CA SER A 243 -2.38 -8.62 9.78
C SER A 243 -3.71 -9.14 9.27
N ILE A 244 -4.19 -10.29 9.73
CA ILE A 244 -5.49 -10.83 9.32
C ILE A 244 -6.57 -10.41 10.32
N ASP A 245 -7.77 -10.12 9.82
CA ASP A 245 -8.93 -9.83 10.66
C ASP A 245 -9.39 -11.11 11.36
N TYR A 246 -9.42 -11.08 12.69
CA TYR A 246 -9.97 -12.16 13.50
C TYR A 246 -11.47 -11.96 13.68
N GLU A 247 -12.26 -12.98 13.34
CA GLU A 247 -13.68 -12.99 13.68
C GLU A 247 -13.83 -13.12 15.20
N ILE A 248 -14.28 -12.05 15.86
CA ILE A 248 -14.71 -12.13 17.26
C ILE A 248 -16.00 -12.93 17.31
N ARG A 249 -15.91 -14.23 17.62
CA ARG A 249 -17.10 -15.04 17.87
C ARG A 249 -17.61 -14.73 19.27
N LYS A 250 -18.89 -14.33 19.39
CA LYS A 250 -19.56 -14.24 20.70
C LYS A 250 -19.57 -15.64 21.32
N GLY A 251 -18.90 -15.81 22.45
CA GLY A 251 -18.95 -17.05 23.22
C GLY A 251 -20.35 -17.29 23.79
N GLN A 252 -20.60 -18.52 24.25
CA GLN A 252 -21.89 -18.92 24.83
C GLN A 252 -22.35 -18.07 26.04
N ASN A 253 -21.45 -17.27 26.63
CA ASN A 253 -21.74 -16.40 27.78
C ASN A 253 -21.61 -14.89 27.48
N GLY A 254 -21.67 -14.48 26.20
CA GLY A 254 -21.57 -13.07 25.82
C GLY A 254 -20.16 -12.47 25.88
N MET A 255 -19.17 -13.18 26.42
CA MET A 255 -17.77 -12.82 26.33
C MET A 255 -17.21 -13.09 24.92
N PRO A 256 -16.42 -12.18 24.33
CA PRO A 256 -15.77 -12.40 23.06
C PRO A 256 -14.79 -13.57 23.19
N ASN A 257 -15.00 -14.63 22.42
CA ASN A 257 -14.05 -15.72 22.30
C ASN A 257 -13.06 -15.35 21.19
N VAL A 258 -12.05 -14.57 21.55
CA VAL A 258 -10.90 -14.33 20.67
C VAL A 258 -10.05 -15.59 20.75
N GLN A 259 -10.24 -16.52 19.83
CA GLN A 259 -9.19 -17.51 19.57
C GLN A 259 -8.06 -16.76 18.87
N GLU A 260 -7.09 -16.27 19.65
CA GLU A 260 -5.77 -15.96 19.11
C GLU A 260 -5.22 -17.27 18.54
N ILE A 261 -5.33 -17.42 17.22
CA ILE A 261 -4.76 -18.55 16.54
C ILE A 261 -3.26 -18.28 16.54
N ASN A 262 -2.56 -18.92 17.47
CA ASN A 262 -1.12 -18.80 17.59
C ASN A 262 -0.42 -19.62 16.48
N ALA A 263 -0.71 -19.28 15.22
CA ALA A 263 -0.10 -19.90 14.05
C ALA A 263 1.40 -19.59 13.99
N ASN A 264 1.90 -18.64 14.77
CA ASN A 264 3.27 -18.16 14.68
C ASN A 264 4.34 -19.22 14.98
N TYR A 265 3.97 -20.38 15.57
CA TYR A 265 4.89 -21.42 16.05
C TYR A 265 4.64 -22.83 15.47
N LEU A 266 3.90 -22.97 14.37
CA LEU A 266 3.64 -24.29 13.79
C LEU A 266 4.91 -24.93 13.23
N LYS A 267 5.19 -26.17 13.61
CA LYS A 267 6.21 -26.98 12.92
C LYS A 267 5.75 -27.23 11.48
N ILE A 268 6.69 -27.35 10.55
CA ILE A 268 6.34 -27.47 9.13
C ILE A 268 5.51 -28.71 8.79
N ILE A 269 5.72 -29.82 9.49
CA ILE A 269 4.88 -31.00 9.34
C ILE A 269 3.42 -30.68 9.71
N GLU A 270 3.20 -29.85 10.73
CA GLU A 270 1.88 -29.41 11.15
C GLU A 270 1.30 -28.38 10.18
N LEU A 271 2.12 -27.45 9.69
CA LEU A 271 1.74 -26.49 8.67
C LEU A 271 1.28 -27.17 7.37
N ASN A 272 1.99 -28.21 6.93
CA ASN A 272 1.61 -28.99 5.74
C ASN A 272 0.25 -29.68 5.89
N LYS A 273 -0.10 -30.14 7.10
CA LYS A 273 -1.42 -30.73 7.38
C LYS A 273 -2.55 -29.70 7.28
N LEU A 274 -2.23 -28.41 7.39
CA LEU A 274 -3.20 -27.32 7.32
C LEU A 274 -3.33 -26.72 5.92
N LYS A 275 -2.59 -27.20 4.91
CA LYS A 275 -2.62 -26.65 3.55
C LYS A 275 -4.06 -26.49 3.04
N ASN A 276 -4.37 -25.35 2.42
CA ASN A 276 -5.72 -24.97 1.96
C ASN A 276 -6.75 -24.80 3.09
N THR A 277 -6.32 -24.41 4.29
CA THR A 277 -7.23 -23.98 5.36
C THR A 277 -6.94 -22.53 5.76
N LYS A 278 -7.90 -21.85 6.41
CA LYS A 278 -7.71 -20.50 6.92
C LYS A 278 -6.42 -20.37 7.76
N LYS A 279 -6.18 -21.32 8.66
CA LYS A 279 -4.98 -21.38 9.52
C LYS A 279 -3.66 -21.41 8.75
N TYR A 280 -3.65 -22.05 7.59
CA TYR A 280 -2.46 -22.08 6.75
C TYR A 280 -2.14 -20.70 6.19
N PHE A 281 -3.14 -19.95 5.71
CA PHE A 281 -2.89 -18.59 5.23
C PHE A 281 -2.61 -17.60 6.38
N GLU A 282 -3.25 -17.78 7.54
CA GLU A 282 -2.95 -17.03 8.77
C GLU A 282 -1.48 -17.12 9.17
N PHE A 283 -0.85 -18.29 8.99
CA PHE A 283 0.59 -18.47 9.25
C PHE A 283 1.49 -17.54 8.41
N PHE A 284 1.16 -17.34 7.13
CA PHE A 284 1.97 -16.52 6.22
C PHE A 284 1.61 -15.04 6.34
N PHE A 285 0.32 -14.69 6.38
CA PHE A 285 -0.18 -13.32 6.26
C PHE A 285 -0.44 -12.64 7.61
N ASN A 286 0.26 -13.06 8.66
CA ASN A 286 0.29 -12.37 9.95
C ASN A 286 1.74 -12.10 10.40
N ARG A 287 2.55 -11.60 9.45
CA ARG A 287 4.01 -11.44 9.59
C ARG A 287 4.52 -10.21 8.83
N THR A 288 5.77 -9.86 9.11
CA THR A 288 6.53 -8.83 8.38
C THR A 288 7.47 -9.48 7.37
N PHE A 289 7.51 -8.95 6.15
CA PHE A 289 8.35 -9.44 5.06
C PHE A 289 9.19 -8.33 4.45
N GLN A 290 10.44 -8.66 4.12
CA GLN A 290 11.26 -7.90 3.19
C GLN A 290 10.75 -8.11 1.76
N ILE A 291 10.96 -7.12 0.89
CA ILE A 291 10.36 -7.09 -0.45
C ILE A 291 11.45 -7.00 -1.50
N GLU A 292 11.36 -7.88 -2.49
CA GLU A 292 12.16 -7.84 -3.71
C GLU A 292 11.22 -7.78 -4.91
N ASP A 293 11.37 -6.78 -5.78
CA ASP A 293 10.52 -6.51 -6.94
C ASP A 293 11.36 -6.55 -8.22
N ASP A 294 11.15 -7.56 -9.06
CA ASP A 294 11.84 -7.72 -10.35
C ASP A 294 11.05 -7.13 -11.54
N GLY A 295 9.90 -6.49 -11.27
CA GLY A 295 8.99 -5.91 -12.25
C GLY A 295 7.89 -6.84 -12.76
N ASN A 296 8.08 -8.16 -12.72
CA ASN A 296 7.06 -9.16 -13.14
C ASN A 296 6.57 -10.02 -11.97
N LYS A 297 7.41 -10.19 -10.96
CA LYS A 297 7.18 -10.94 -9.73
C LYS A 297 7.65 -10.11 -8.56
N ILE A 298 6.95 -10.27 -7.44
CA ILE A 298 7.35 -9.68 -6.17
C ILE A 298 7.54 -10.81 -5.17
N SER A 299 8.75 -10.94 -4.66
CA SER A 299 9.11 -11.89 -3.62
C SER A 299 9.05 -11.20 -2.26
N LEU A 300 8.28 -11.78 -1.35
CA LEU A 300 8.17 -11.34 0.03
C LEU A 300 8.83 -12.40 0.91
N GLU A 301 9.90 -12.04 1.61
CA GLU A 301 10.72 -12.99 2.36
C GLU A 301 10.85 -12.59 3.84
N THR A 302 10.80 -13.57 4.73
CA THR A 302 11.06 -13.36 6.16
C THR A 302 11.73 -14.58 6.78
N GLN A 303 12.61 -14.34 7.74
CA GLN A 303 13.22 -15.41 8.53
C GLN A 303 12.26 -15.83 9.65
N VAL A 304 12.17 -17.13 9.90
CA VAL A 304 11.36 -17.68 11.00
C VAL A 304 12.25 -17.81 12.22
N TYR A 305 12.08 -16.91 13.19
CA TYR A 305 12.61 -17.14 14.52
C TYR A 305 11.84 -18.30 15.16
N ASN A 306 12.52 -19.43 15.34
CA ASN A 306 12.13 -20.46 16.30
C ASN A 306 12.68 -20.04 17.67
N ASP A 307 12.06 -19.06 18.31
CA ASP A 307 12.32 -18.83 19.73
C ASP A 307 11.04 -19.15 20.49
N GLU A 308 11.05 -20.26 21.22
CA GLU A 308 10.02 -20.60 22.21
C GLU A 308 9.95 -19.57 23.35
N HIS A 309 10.78 -18.50 23.32
CA HIS A 309 11.04 -17.60 24.45
C HIS A 309 10.80 -16.10 24.17
N ASN A 310 10.39 -15.70 22.96
CA ASN A 310 10.05 -14.30 22.71
C ASN A 310 8.85 -14.16 21.74
N PRO A 311 7.62 -14.03 22.27
CA PRO A 311 6.50 -13.69 21.41
C PRO A 311 6.72 -12.32 20.77
N ILE A 312 6.51 -12.25 19.46
CA ILE A 312 6.42 -10.99 18.73
C ILE A 312 5.34 -10.15 19.42
N GLN A 313 5.77 -9.13 20.18
CA GLN A 313 4.87 -8.15 20.75
C GLN A 313 4.31 -7.33 19.59
N TYR A 314 3.03 -7.54 19.27
CA TYR A 314 2.30 -6.58 18.45
C TYR A 314 2.31 -5.24 19.20
N PRO A 315 2.49 -4.09 18.50
CA PRO A 315 2.15 -2.82 19.10
C PRO A 315 0.68 -2.89 19.52
N THR A 316 0.44 -2.85 20.82
CA THR A 316 -0.90 -2.74 21.37
C THR A 316 -1.45 -1.40 20.89
N ILE A 317 -2.37 -1.42 19.92
CA ILE A 317 -3.18 -0.25 19.66
C ILE A 317 -4.09 -0.13 20.88
N LYS A 318 -3.68 0.71 21.84
CA LYS A 318 -4.60 1.15 22.88
C LYS A 318 -5.71 1.92 22.16
N ALA A 319 -6.90 1.35 22.14
CA ALA A 319 -8.10 2.15 21.98
C ALA A 319 -8.11 3.15 23.14
N GLN A 320 -7.95 4.44 22.83
CA GLN A 320 -8.28 5.55 23.72
C GLN A 320 -9.48 6.28 23.16
#